data_AF-A0A2V6FAZ0-F1
#
_entry.id   AF-A0A2V6FAZ0-F1
#
_cell.length_a   1.000
_cell.length_b   1.000
_cell.length_c   1.000
_cell.angle_alpha   90.00
_cell.angle_beta   90.00
_cell.angle_gamma   90.00
#
_symmetry.space_group_name_H-M   'P 1'
#
loop_
_entity.id
_entity.type
_entity.pdbx_description
1 polymer ?
#
loop_
_entity_poly.entity_id
_entity_poly.type
_entity_poly.pdbx_seq_one_letter_code
_entity_poly.pdbx_strand_id
1 'polypeptide(L)'
;MYERIPQQVLSLLNNDEPYVVIYAFGQALRPAENSIVKTPGPFRGLCTNYQVTGEVVTKTAVRVEEIRQEKQPLKYKAVVESYSQLPTD
;
A
#
# COMPACT_ATOMS: atom_id res chain seq x y z
N MET A 1 -5.90 13.25 15.68
CA MET A 1 -4.99 13.27 14.52
C MET A 1 -5.71 12.54 13.41
N TYR A 2 -6.20 13.29 12.42
CA TYR A 2 -7.11 12.83 11.38
C TYR A 2 -6.25 12.45 10.16
N GLU A 3 -6.41 11.25 9.62
CA GLU A 3 -5.68 10.83 8.42
C GLU A 3 -6.06 11.76 7.26
N ARG A 4 -5.15 12.67 6.85
CA ARG A 4 -5.41 13.65 5.79
C ARG A 4 -5.34 13.04 4.38
N ILE A 5 -4.62 11.93 4.24
CA ILE A 5 -4.34 11.27 2.94
C ILE A 5 -5.61 10.68 2.31
N PRO A 6 -6.51 9.98 3.04
CA PRO A 6 -7.72 9.42 2.43
C PRO A 6 -8.70 10.47 1.89
N GLN A 7 -8.85 11.62 2.58
CA GLN A 7 -9.86 12.63 2.20
C GLN A 7 -9.52 13.39 0.91
N GLN A 8 -8.25 13.74 0.69
CA GLN A 8 -7.85 14.42 -0.56
C GLN A 8 -7.95 13.50 -1.79
N VAL A 9 -7.74 12.20 -1.59
CA VAL A 9 -7.83 11.19 -2.64
C VAL A 9 -9.26 10.93 -3.08
N LEU A 10 -10.22 10.86 -2.15
CA LEU A 10 -11.63 10.63 -2.48
C LEU A 10 -12.25 11.75 -3.32
N SER A 11 -11.79 12.99 -3.15
CA SER A 11 -12.31 14.16 -3.88
C SER A 11 -11.93 14.17 -5.37
N LEU A 12 -11.01 13.32 -5.81
CA LEU A 12 -10.51 13.25 -7.20
C LEU A 12 -11.07 12.05 -7.99
N LEU A 13 -11.91 11.21 -7.37
CA LEU A 13 -12.56 10.09 -8.06
C LEU A 13 -13.67 10.63 -8.97
N ASN A 14 -13.45 10.58 -10.29
CA ASN A 14 -14.47 10.84 -11.30
C ASN A 14 -15.45 9.66 -11.33
N ASN A 15 -16.75 9.94 -11.34
CA ASN A 15 -17.81 8.92 -11.22
C ASN A 15 -18.03 8.06 -12.47
N ASP A 16 -17.49 8.47 -13.63
CA ASP A 16 -17.98 7.97 -14.93
C ASP A 16 -17.22 6.76 -15.50
N GLU A 17 -16.14 6.31 -14.88
CA GLU A 17 -15.43 5.10 -15.33
C GLU A 17 -15.07 4.19 -14.14
N PRO A 18 -15.12 2.84 -14.27
CA PRO A 18 -14.83 1.90 -13.18
C PRO A 18 -13.32 1.82 -12.89
N TYR A 19 -12.80 2.90 -12.34
CA TYR A 19 -11.40 3.07 -11.98
C TYR A 19 -11.25 2.91 -10.48
N VAL A 20 -10.33 2.03 -10.11
CA VAL A 20 -9.86 1.91 -8.74
C VAL A 20 -8.45 2.47 -8.71
N VAL A 21 -8.23 3.46 -7.86
CA VAL A 21 -6.88 3.97 -7.58
C VAL A 21 -6.40 3.36 -6.27
N ILE A 22 -5.35 2.57 -6.34
CA ILE A 22 -4.73 1.90 -5.20
C ILE A 22 -3.53 2.73 -4.76
N TYR A 23 -3.56 3.21 -3.52
CA TYR A 23 -2.39 3.79 -2.85
C TYR A 23 -1.81 2.73 -1.91
N ALA A 24 -0.54 2.42 -2.07
CA ALA A 24 0.16 1.50 -1.17
C ALA A 24 1.37 2.19 -0.54
N PHE A 25 1.53 1.99 0.77
CA PHE A 25 2.68 2.44 1.55
C PHE A 25 3.41 1.21 2.09
N GLY A 26 4.72 1.15 1.89
CA GLY A 26 5.59 0.12 2.43
C GLY A 26 6.75 0.76 3.17
N GLN A 27 7.16 0.14 4.28
CA GLN A 27 8.33 0.55 5.05
C GLN A 27 9.23 -0.67 5.29
N ALA A 28 10.52 -0.48 5.06
CA ALA A 28 11.56 -1.44 5.43
C ALA A 28 12.11 -1.08 6.80
N LEU A 29 12.21 -2.09 7.68
CA LEU A 29 12.61 -1.93 9.06
C LEU A 29 13.84 -2.79 9.37
N ARG A 30 14.77 -2.25 10.16
CA ARG A 30 15.85 -3.02 10.80
C ARG A 30 15.82 -2.81 12.31
N PRO A 31 16.33 -3.73 13.13
CA PRO A 31 16.54 -3.48 14.55
C PRO A 31 17.38 -2.21 14.76
N ALA A 32 16.90 -1.30 15.61
CA ALA A 32 17.67 -0.12 15.98
C ALA A 32 18.94 -0.49 16.77
N GLU A 33 19.90 0.42 16.85
CA GLU A 33 21.11 0.17 17.62
C GLU A 33 20.77 -0.09 19.10
N ASN A 34 21.38 -1.12 19.68
CA ASN A 34 21.12 -1.57 21.06
C ASN A 34 19.64 -1.92 21.37
N SER A 35 18.83 -2.25 20.37
CA SER A 35 17.41 -2.60 20.58
C SER A 35 17.16 -4.05 20.98
N ILE A 36 18.18 -4.91 20.93
CA ILE A 36 18.05 -6.32 21.31
C ILE A 36 18.25 -6.47 22.81
N VAL A 37 17.27 -7.06 23.50
CA VAL A 37 17.37 -7.37 24.93
C VAL A 37 18.45 -8.42 25.15
N LYS A 38 19.55 -8.03 25.79
CA LYS A 38 20.68 -8.93 26.12
C LYS A 38 20.58 -9.53 27.53
N THR A 39 19.79 -8.95 28.42
CA THR A 39 19.64 -9.43 29.80
C THR A 39 18.98 -10.83 29.83
N PRO A 40 19.43 -11.77 30.69
CA PRO A 40 18.73 -13.04 30.90
C PRO A 40 17.27 -12.84 31.33
N GLY A 41 16.37 -13.67 30.81
CA GLY A 41 14.94 -13.59 31.10
C GLY A 41 14.07 -13.97 29.90
N PRO A 42 12.74 -13.92 30.06
CA PRO A 42 11.78 -14.37 29.03
C PRO A 42 11.80 -13.53 27.75
N PHE A 43 12.32 -12.29 27.82
CA PHE A 43 12.37 -11.37 26.68
C PHE A 43 13.75 -11.30 26.01
N ARG A 44 14.72 -12.11 26.43
CA ARG A 44 16.07 -12.12 25.85
C ARG A 44 16.00 -12.42 24.35
N GLY A 45 16.67 -11.61 23.56
CA GLY A 45 16.70 -11.73 22.09
C GLY A 45 15.54 -11.04 21.38
N LEU A 46 14.56 -10.49 22.10
CA LEU A 46 13.51 -9.67 21.49
C LEU A 46 14.04 -8.28 21.13
N CYS A 47 13.57 -7.77 19.99
CA CYS A 47 13.84 -6.42 19.53
C CYS A 47 12.79 -5.46 20.14
N THR A 48 13.24 -4.45 20.86
CA THR A 48 12.37 -3.46 21.51
C THR A 48 12.05 -2.27 20.63
N ASN A 49 12.85 -2.06 19.57
CA ASN A 49 12.68 -0.93 18.67
C ASN A 49 13.26 -1.22 17.28
N TYR A 50 12.55 -0.75 16.26
CA TYR A 50 12.96 -0.83 14.86
C TYR A 50 13.22 0.57 14.31
N GLN A 51 14.24 0.69 13.47
CA GLN A 51 14.54 1.89 12.71
C GLN A 51 14.09 1.69 11.26
N VAL A 52 13.41 2.70 10.72
CA VAL A 52 13.05 2.76 9.30
C VAL A 52 14.32 2.91 8.47
N THR A 53 14.48 2.06 7.46
CA THR A 53 15.62 2.08 6.53
C THR A 53 15.25 2.51 5.13
N GLY A 54 13.96 2.54 4.83
CA GLY A 54 13.45 2.95 3.54
C GLY A 54 11.94 2.93 3.57
N GLU A 55 11.35 3.81 2.78
CA GLU A 55 9.92 3.92 2.59
C GLU A 55 9.64 3.91 1.09
N VAL A 56 8.48 3.39 0.73
CA VAL A 56 8.00 3.39 -0.64
C VAL A 56 6.52 3.70 -0.63
N VAL A 57 6.13 4.62 -1.50
CA VAL A 57 4.73 4.94 -1.74
C VAL A 57 4.45 4.71 -3.22
N THR A 58 3.35 4.04 -3.52
CA THR A 58 2.94 3.79 -4.89
C THR A 58 1.49 4.20 -5.10
N LYS A 59 1.20 4.66 -6.31
CA LYS A 59 -0.13 4.93 -6.82
C LYS A 59 -0.33 4.08 -8.07
N THR A 60 -1.36 3.24 -8.05
CA THR A 60 -1.71 2.37 -9.17
C THR A 60 -3.13 2.67 -9.61
N ALA A 61 -3.32 3.06 -10.87
CA ALA A 61 -4.65 3.18 -11.46
C ALA A 61 -5.02 1.87 -12.16
N VAL A 62 -6.16 1.31 -11.79
CA VAL A 62 -6.68 0.05 -12.30
C VAL A 62 -8.06 0.29 -12.89
N ARG A 63 -8.24 -0.07 -14.15
CA ARG A 63 -9.55 -0.11 -14.79
C ARG A 63 -10.14 -1.51 -14.71
N VAL A 64 -11.41 -1.61 -14.34
CA VAL A 64 -12.13 -2.89 -14.33
C VAL A 64 -12.91 -3.04 -15.62
N GLU A 65 -12.52 -4.00 -16.45
CA GLU A 65 -13.18 -4.31 -17.71
C GLU A 65 -14.14 -5.48 -17.57
N GLU A 66 -15.34 -5.35 -18.12
CA GLU A 66 -16.25 -6.46 -18.34
C GLU A 66 -15.83 -7.21 -19.63
N ILE A 67 -15.46 -8.49 -19.48
CA ILE A 67 -15.20 -9.36 -20.63
C ILE A 67 -16.52 -10.04 -20.99
N ARG A 68 -17.21 -9.49 -22.01
CA ARG A 68 -18.39 -10.13 -22.58
C ARG A 68 -17.98 -11.26 -23.50
N GLN A 69 -18.41 -12.47 -23.17
CA GLN A 69 -18.39 -13.62 -24.07
C GLN A 69 -19.82 -14.15 -24.21
N GLU A 70 -20.27 -14.32 -25.46
CA GLU A 70 -21.60 -14.87 -25.73
C GLU A 70 -21.73 -16.25 -25.06
N LYS A 71 -22.79 -16.41 -24.25
CA LYS A 71 -23.14 -17.62 -23.49
C LYS A 71 -22.28 -17.96 -22.25
N GLN A 72 -21.43 -17.04 -21.77
CA GLN A 72 -20.67 -17.24 -20.54
C GLN A 72 -21.10 -16.29 -19.40
N PRO A 73 -20.85 -16.66 -18.14
CA PRO A 73 -21.09 -15.76 -17.01
C PRO A 73 -20.24 -14.50 -17.13
N LEU A 74 -20.75 -13.40 -16.54
CA LEU A 74 -20.03 -12.13 -16.44
C LEU A 74 -18.65 -12.35 -15.83
N LYS A 75 -17.62 -11.91 -16.54
CA LYS A 75 -16.23 -11.97 -16.09
C LYS A 75 -15.64 -10.57 -16.08
N TYR A 76 -15.02 -10.19 -14.97
CA TYR A 76 -14.31 -8.92 -14.85
C TYR A 76 -12.80 -9.14 -14.89
N LYS A 77 -12.08 -8.21 -15.50
CA LYS A 77 -10.62 -8.18 -15.52
C LYS A 77 -10.13 -6.83 -15.02
N ALA A 78 -9.24 -6.86 -14.06
CA ALA A 78 -8.48 -5.69 -13.65
C ALA A 78 -7.33 -5.46 -14.65
N VAL A 79 -7.26 -4.26 -15.21
CA VAL A 79 -6.20 -3.82 -16.11
C VAL A 79 -5.46 -2.68 -15.43
N VAL A 80 -4.15 -2.85 -15.22
CA VAL A 80 -3.30 -1.77 -14.71
C VAL A 80 -3.02 -0.81 -15.85
N GLU A 81 -3.44 0.44 -15.69
CA GLU A 81 -3.24 1.47 -16.71
C GLU A 81 -2.06 2.38 -16.39
N SER A 82 -1.85 2.64 -15.09
CA SER A 82 -0.70 3.39 -14.64
C SER A 82 -0.19 2.88 -13.31
N TYR A 83 1.13 2.94 -13.17
CA TYR A 83 1.85 2.66 -11.94
C TYR A 83 2.88 3.77 -11.73
N SER A 84 2.88 4.38 -10.56
CA SER A 84 3.79 5.45 -10.22
C SER A 84 4.31 5.26 -8.81
N GLN A 85 5.63 5.27 -8.65
CA GLN A 85 6.26 5.43 -7.35
C GLN A 85 6.25 6.91 -6.98
N LEU A 86 5.64 7.23 -5.86
CA LEU A 86 5.56 8.60 -5.36
C LEU A 86 6.83 8.92 -4.56
N PRO A 87 7.30 10.18 -4.59
CA PRO A 87 8.40 10.61 -3.74
C PRO A 87 8.05 10.39 -2.27
N THR A 88 9.05 9.93 -1.52
CA THR A 88 9.04 9.83 -0.06
C THR A 88 9.92 10.98 0.42
N ASP A 89 9.30 11.95 1.10
CA ASP A 89 9.97 13.15 1.62
C ASP A 89 10.99 12.80 2.73
#